data_AF-A0AA88HC91-F1
#
_entry.id   AF-A0AA88HC91-F1
#
_cell.length_a   1.000
_cell.length_b   1.000
_cell.length_c   1.000
_cell.angle_alpha   90.00
_cell.angle_beta   90.00
_cell.angle_gamma   90.00
#
_symmetry.space_group_name_H-M   'P 1'
#
loop_
_entity.id
_entity.type
_entity.pdbx_description
1 polymer ?
#
loop_
_entity_poly.entity_id
_entity_poly.type
_entity_poly.pdbx_seq_one_letter_code
_entity_poly.pdbx_strand_id
1 'polypeptide(L)'
;MELYKLSGRVSGGVCLKCRHNTAGRYCHYCKEGYYRDPSKPITHKKACKECDCHPVGASGKTCNQTNGQCPCKDGVTGITCNRCAKGYQQSRSPIAPCIKIINAMTRIQQKFKKTQRRSNTSIGTVAIEERVSEDSQWRPAKIKGSWYSKVVWDRAG
;
A
#
# COMPACT_ATOMS: atom_id res chain seq x y z
N MET A 1 -4.06 45.32 16.98
CA MET A 1 -3.26 46.10 16.00
C MET A 1 -1.86 45.53 15.75
N GLU A 2 -1.44 44.48 16.49
CA GLU A 2 -0.10 43.90 16.42
C GLU A 2 0.26 43.31 15.05
N LEU A 3 -0.63 42.51 14.46
CA LEU A 3 -0.42 41.89 13.14
C LEU A 3 -0.24 42.91 12.00
N TYR A 4 -0.89 44.07 12.08
CA TYR A 4 -0.73 45.14 11.09
C TYR A 4 0.68 45.75 11.15
N LYS A 5 1.20 46.00 12.37
CA LYS A 5 2.56 46.50 12.58
C LYS A 5 3.59 45.50 12.08
N LEU A 6 3.44 44.22 12.42
CA LEU A 6 4.34 43.14 11.98
C LEU A 6 4.35 42.94 10.45
N SER A 7 3.24 43.25 9.78
CA SER A 7 3.15 43.20 8.32
C SER A 7 3.78 44.40 7.59
N GLY A 8 4.50 45.29 8.29
CA GLY A 8 5.01 46.52 7.69
C GLY A 8 3.91 47.51 7.30
N ARG A 9 2.82 47.55 8.08
CA ARG A 9 1.63 48.38 7.80
C ARG A 9 0.89 48.01 6.49
N VAL A 10 1.02 46.76 6.03
CA VAL A 10 0.35 46.25 4.81
C VAL A 10 -1.03 45.66 5.13
N SER A 11 -1.13 44.67 6.04
CA SER A 11 -2.39 44.00 6.34
C SER A 11 -2.48 43.45 7.76
N GLY A 12 -3.54 43.86 8.46
CA GLY A 12 -3.88 43.42 9.82
C GLY A 12 -5.08 42.47 9.90
N GLY A 13 -5.70 42.14 8.77
CA GLY A 13 -6.94 41.37 8.74
C GLY A 13 -6.75 39.92 9.20
N VAL A 14 -7.75 39.39 9.90
CA VAL A 14 -7.84 37.99 10.31
C VAL A 14 -9.24 37.51 9.99
N CYS A 15 -9.36 36.42 9.22
CA CYS A 15 -10.64 35.81 8.92
C CYS A 15 -11.24 35.21 10.20
N LEU A 16 -12.54 35.43 10.40
CA LEU A 16 -13.29 34.83 11.51
C LEU A 16 -14.15 33.68 10.97
N LYS A 17 -14.28 32.61 11.77
CA LYS A 17 -15.12 31.43 11.48
C LYS A 17 -14.88 30.85 10.07
N CYS A 18 -13.66 30.36 9.83
CA CYS A 18 -13.32 29.69 8.58
C CYS A 18 -14.33 28.56 8.26
N ARG A 19 -14.90 28.60 7.06
CA ARG A 19 -15.82 27.58 6.54
C ARG A 19 -15.05 26.52 5.74
N HIS A 20 -15.74 25.50 5.25
CA HIS A 20 -15.15 24.49 4.35
C HIS A 20 -13.97 23.70 4.95
N ASN A 21 -13.97 23.54 6.28
CA ASN A 21 -12.92 22.84 7.02
C ASN A 21 -11.51 23.42 6.82
N THR A 22 -11.44 24.72 6.55
CA THR A 22 -10.20 25.49 6.48
C THR A 22 -9.87 26.10 7.85
N ALA A 23 -8.62 26.46 8.03
CA ALA A 23 -8.06 27.06 9.23
C ALA A 23 -6.95 28.05 8.88
N GLY A 24 -6.52 28.82 9.89
CA GLY A 24 -5.50 29.84 9.76
C GLY A 24 -6.03 31.24 9.56
N ARG A 25 -5.12 32.22 9.64
CA ARG A 25 -5.44 33.65 9.54
C ARG A 25 -6.23 34.04 8.29
N TYR A 26 -5.94 33.37 7.18
CA TYR A 26 -6.56 33.59 5.88
C TYR A 26 -7.36 32.37 5.40
N CYS A 27 -7.69 31.43 6.29
CA CYS A 27 -8.37 30.18 5.94
C CYS A 27 -7.66 29.41 4.78
N HIS A 28 -6.32 29.38 4.81
CA HIS A 28 -5.47 28.98 3.68
C HIS A 28 -4.91 27.55 3.80
N TYR A 29 -5.15 26.87 4.93
CA TYR A 29 -4.82 25.47 5.12
C TYR A 29 -6.01 24.72 5.73
N CYS A 30 -5.95 23.39 5.76
CA CYS A 30 -7.03 22.58 6.30
C CYS A 30 -6.93 22.45 7.82
N LYS A 31 -8.07 22.48 8.51
CA LYS A 31 -8.11 22.26 9.97
C LYS A 31 -7.65 20.83 10.30
N GLU A 32 -7.29 20.58 11.55
CA GLU A 32 -6.91 19.25 12.02
C GLU A 32 -7.99 18.20 11.73
N GLY A 33 -7.57 16.99 11.35
CA GLY A 33 -8.47 15.94 10.86
C GLY A 33 -8.92 16.13 9.40
N TYR A 34 -8.39 17.14 8.69
CA TYR A 34 -8.59 17.32 7.26
C TYR A 34 -7.24 17.50 6.55
N TYR A 35 -7.19 17.09 5.29
CA TYR A 35 -6.03 17.25 4.41
C TYR A 35 -6.42 17.94 3.11
N ARG A 36 -5.42 18.53 2.44
CA ARG A 36 -5.59 19.25 1.18
C ARG A 36 -5.78 18.28 0.02
N ASP A 37 -6.85 18.46 -0.74
CA ASP A 37 -7.05 17.80 -2.03
C ASP A 37 -6.30 18.59 -3.12
N PRO A 38 -5.22 18.06 -3.71
CA PRO A 38 -4.46 18.77 -4.74
C PRO A 38 -5.24 18.94 -6.04
N SER A 39 -6.33 18.21 -6.22
CA SER A 39 -7.18 18.25 -7.43
C SER A 39 -8.05 19.51 -7.48
N LYS A 40 -8.12 20.26 -6.36
CA LYS A 40 -9.01 21.40 -6.18
C LYS A 40 -8.22 22.62 -5.70
N PRO A 41 -8.57 23.83 -6.17
CA PRO A 41 -7.99 25.05 -5.62
C PRO A 41 -8.41 25.23 -4.16
N ILE A 42 -7.60 25.91 -3.35
CA ILE A 42 -7.85 26.12 -1.91
C ILE A 42 -9.17 26.87 -1.63
N THR A 43 -9.62 27.69 -2.58
CA THR A 43 -10.88 28.44 -2.51
C THR A 43 -12.12 27.56 -2.68
N HIS A 44 -11.96 26.31 -3.15
CA HIS A 44 -13.07 25.41 -3.39
C HIS A 44 -13.68 24.89 -2.08
N LYS A 45 -15.01 24.74 -2.03
CA LYS A 45 -15.76 24.24 -0.86
C LYS A 45 -15.29 22.87 -0.33
N LYS A 46 -14.74 22.04 -1.22
CA LYS A 46 -14.18 20.71 -0.94
C LYS A 46 -12.65 20.65 -1.08
N ALA A 47 -11.96 21.78 -0.93
CA ALA A 47 -10.49 21.81 -0.95
C ALA A 47 -9.87 21.00 0.21
N CYS A 48 -10.59 20.93 1.34
CA CYS A 48 -10.22 20.14 2.49
C CYS A 48 -11.07 18.88 2.57
N LYS A 49 -10.42 17.72 2.52
CA LYS A 49 -11.04 16.41 2.64
C LYS A 49 -10.75 15.82 4.01
N GLU A 50 -11.73 15.11 4.57
CA GLU A 50 -11.62 14.53 5.90
C GLU A 50 -10.62 13.36 5.94
N CYS A 51 -9.88 13.26 7.04
CA CYS A 51 -9.01 12.14 7.33
C CYS A 51 -9.85 10.93 7.76
N ASP A 52 -9.96 9.93 6.90
CA ASP A 52 -10.66 8.68 7.20
C ASP A 52 -9.70 7.63 7.81
N CYS A 53 -9.05 7.98 8.93
CA CYS A 53 -8.08 7.09 9.57
C CYS A 53 -8.78 5.91 10.27
N HIS A 54 -8.35 4.69 9.96
CA HIS A 54 -8.94 3.48 10.51
C HIS A 54 -8.79 3.43 12.05
N PRO A 55 -9.88 3.26 12.82
CA PRO A 55 -9.88 3.47 14.28
C PRO A 55 -8.97 2.48 15.02
N VAL A 56 -8.79 1.28 14.47
CA VAL A 56 -7.93 0.25 15.07
C VAL A 56 -6.51 0.28 14.50
N GLY A 57 -6.37 0.65 13.22
CA GLY A 57 -5.13 0.51 12.46
C GLY A 57 -4.25 1.75 12.50
N ALA A 58 -4.83 2.92 12.76
CA ALA A 58 -4.11 4.17 12.99
C ALA A 58 -3.86 4.39 14.49
N SER A 59 -2.78 5.11 14.79
CA SER A 59 -2.44 5.58 16.14
C SER A 59 -3.17 6.89 16.49
N GLY A 60 -3.78 7.55 15.51
CA GLY A 60 -4.50 8.81 15.69
C GLY A 60 -5.46 9.12 14.55
N LYS A 61 -6.31 10.12 14.76
CA LYS A 61 -7.33 10.58 13.79
C LYS A 61 -6.82 11.70 12.86
N THR A 62 -5.71 12.33 13.22
CA THR A 62 -5.08 13.41 12.43
C THR A 62 -4.16 12.79 11.39
N CYS A 63 -4.48 12.98 10.12
CA CYS A 63 -3.62 12.62 9.01
C CYS A 63 -2.72 13.79 8.59
N ASN A 64 -1.69 13.48 7.79
CA ASN A 64 -0.81 14.49 7.23
C ASN A 64 -1.59 15.40 6.26
N GLN A 65 -1.49 16.72 6.46
CA GLN A 65 -2.28 17.72 5.76
C GLN A 65 -1.99 17.81 4.25
N THR A 66 -0.84 17.32 3.79
CA THR A 66 -0.42 17.41 2.38
C THR A 66 -0.83 16.19 1.57
N ASN A 67 -0.70 14.99 2.14
CA ASN A 67 -0.91 13.73 1.41
C ASN A 67 -2.07 12.88 1.96
N GLY A 68 -2.66 13.26 3.10
CA GLY A 68 -3.73 12.50 3.75
C GLY A 68 -3.28 11.21 4.44
N GLN A 69 -1.97 10.96 4.57
CA GLN A 69 -1.45 9.74 5.18
C GLN A 69 -1.71 9.76 6.70
N CYS A 70 -2.42 8.76 7.19
CA CYS A 70 -2.65 8.54 8.61
C CYS A 70 -1.41 7.92 9.28
N PRO A 71 -1.19 8.21 10.59
CA PRO A 71 -0.13 7.58 11.36
C PRO A 71 -0.51 6.13 11.66
N CYS A 72 0.04 5.18 10.90
CA CYS A 72 -0.29 3.76 11.04
C CYS A 72 0.45 3.10 12.20
N LYS A 73 -0.20 2.10 12.82
CA LYS A 73 0.43 1.21 13.80
C LYS A 73 1.39 0.23 13.13
N ASP A 74 2.20 -0.44 13.94
CA ASP A 74 3.16 -1.43 13.49
C ASP A 74 2.50 -2.53 12.63
N GLY A 75 3.09 -2.78 11.47
CA GLY A 75 2.59 -3.78 10.53
C GLY A 75 1.32 -3.40 9.79
N VAL A 76 0.79 -2.19 9.98
CA VAL A 76 -0.36 -1.65 9.25
C VAL A 76 0.12 -0.73 8.12
N THR A 77 -0.60 -0.72 7.00
CA THR A 77 -0.27 0.10 5.81
C THR A 77 -1.53 0.62 5.11
N GLY A 78 -1.34 1.46 4.09
CA GLY A 78 -2.39 2.20 3.38
C GLY A 78 -2.54 3.64 3.86
N ILE A 79 -3.13 4.50 3.03
CA ILE A 79 -3.38 5.93 3.35
C ILE A 79 -4.18 6.06 4.65
N THR A 80 -5.20 5.22 4.80
CA THR A 80 -6.12 5.19 5.95
C THR A 80 -5.75 4.15 7.00
N CYS A 81 -4.61 3.46 6.87
CA CYS A 81 -4.20 2.38 7.79
C CYS A 81 -5.22 1.23 7.90
N ASN A 82 -5.80 0.81 6.76
CA ASN A 82 -6.90 -0.15 6.71
C ASN A 82 -6.48 -1.60 6.40
N ARG A 83 -5.18 -1.89 6.25
CA ARG A 83 -4.70 -3.24 5.90
C ARG A 83 -3.35 -3.54 6.52
N CYS A 84 -3.04 -4.82 6.69
CA CYS A 84 -1.70 -5.23 7.13
C CYS A 84 -0.69 -5.17 5.98
N ALA A 85 0.56 -4.83 6.32
CA ALA A 85 1.69 -4.87 5.40
C ALA A 85 2.03 -6.31 4.99
N LYS A 86 2.80 -6.45 3.90
CA LYS A 86 3.26 -7.76 3.44
C LYS A 86 4.08 -8.46 4.54
N GLY A 87 3.80 -9.73 4.80
CA GLY A 87 4.43 -10.47 5.89
C GLY A 87 3.79 -10.25 7.26
N TYR A 88 2.65 -9.57 7.33
CA TYR A 88 1.81 -9.46 8.52
C TYR A 88 0.42 -10.06 8.26
N GLN A 89 -0.24 -10.52 9.33
CA GLN A 89 -1.62 -11.00 9.32
C GLN A 89 -2.46 -10.27 10.37
N GLN A 90 -3.77 -10.19 10.13
CA GLN A 90 -4.71 -9.56 11.07
C GLN A 90 -4.80 -10.38 12.36
N SER A 91 -4.75 -9.69 13.49
CA SER A 91 -4.92 -10.24 14.83
C SER A 91 -6.28 -9.82 15.40
N ARG A 92 -6.68 -10.41 16.52
CA ARG A 92 -7.91 -10.03 17.25
C ARG A 92 -7.69 -8.88 18.25
N SER A 93 -6.46 -8.39 18.40
CA SER A 93 -6.13 -7.34 19.36
C SER A 93 -6.38 -5.94 18.78
N PRO A 94 -7.17 -5.07 19.45
CA PRO A 94 -7.32 -3.68 19.06
C PRO A 94 -6.02 -2.86 19.19
N ILE A 95 -5.13 -3.29 20.09
CA ILE A 95 -3.87 -2.59 20.37
C ILE A 95 -2.86 -2.91 19.27
N ALA A 96 -2.71 -4.19 18.92
CA ALA A 96 -1.79 -4.69 17.90
C ALA A 96 -2.54 -5.46 16.80
N PRO A 97 -3.20 -4.78 15.85
CA PRO A 97 -4.08 -5.42 14.88
C PRO A 97 -3.36 -6.22 13.80
N CYS A 98 -2.05 -6.00 13.59
CA CYS A 98 -1.26 -6.74 12.62
C CYS A 98 -0.04 -7.38 13.30
N ILE A 99 0.09 -8.70 13.17
CA ILE A 99 1.23 -9.46 13.72
C ILE A 99 2.10 -10.02 12.59
N LYS A 100 3.42 -10.07 12.78
CA LYS A 100 4.34 -10.63 11.79
C LYS A 100 4.05 -12.12 11.59
N ILE A 101 3.96 -12.54 10.34
CA ILE A 101 3.92 -13.96 9.97
C ILE A 101 5.34 -14.48 10.20
N ILE A 102 5.57 -15.09 11.36
CA ILE A 102 6.81 -15.81 11.61
C ILE A 102 6.78 -17.04 10.70
N ASN A 103 7.43 -16.96 9.55
CA ASN A 103 7.70 -18.11 8.72
C ASN A 103 8.75 -19.00 9.43
N ALA A 104 8.35 -19.70 10.49
CA ALA A 104 9.18 -20.77 11.08
C ALA A 104 9.46 -21.87 10.04
N MET A 105 8.63 -21.96 8.99
CA MET A 105 8.81 -22.88 7.86
C MET A 105 10.04 -22.60 6.99
N THR A 106 10.60 -21.39 6.96
CA THR A 106 11.82 -21.15 6.15
C THR A 106 13.07 -21.78 6.76
N ARG A 107 13.10 -22.10 8.06
CA ARG A 107 14.22 -22.86 8.65
C ARG A 107 14.17 -24.35 8.27
N ILE A 108 12.98 -24.92 8.11
CA ILE A 108 12.80 -26.31 7.67
C ILE A 108 12.96 -26.42 6.13
N GLN A 109 12.44 -25.45 5.37
CA GLN A 109 12.56 -25.41 3.89
C GLN A 109 13.96 -25.01 3.38
N GLN A 110 14.73 -24.23 4.16
CA GLN A 110 16.14 -23.95 3.82
C GLN A 110 17.03 -25.19 3.95
N LYS A 111 16.64 -26.19 4.77
CA LYS A 111 17.32 -27.50 4.76
C LYS A 111 17.05 -28.25 3.45
N PHE A 112 15.84 -28.20 2.90
CA PHE A 112 15.52 -28.87 1.64
C PHE A 112 16.12 -28.18 0.39
N LYS A 113 16.19 -26.84 0.32
CA LYS A 113 16.85 -26.15 -0.81
C LYS A 113 18.38 -26.24 -0.80
N LYS A 114 19.01 -26.56 0.33
CA LYS A 114 20.48 -26.72 0.41
C LYS A 114 20.97 -28.12 0.03
N THR A 115 20.13 -29.17 0.18
CA THR A 115 20.53 -30.54 -0.20
C THR A 115 20.54 -30.77 -1.72
N GLN A 116 19.78 -29.97 -2.49
CA GLN A 116 19.75 -30.09 -3.96
C GLN A 116 20.83 -29.27 -4.70
N ARG A 117 21.77 -28.65 -3.97
CA ARG A 117 22.98 -27.99 -4.53
C ARG A 117 24.28 -28.78 -4.28
N ARG A 118 24.18 -30.09 -3.98
CA ARG A 118 25.34 -30.95 -3.70
C ARG A 118 25.41 -32.23 -4.54
N SER A 119 24.69 -32.30 -5.65
CA SER A 119 24.77 -33.40 -6.63
C SER A 119 24.90 -32.91 -8.08
N ASN A 120 25.64 -31.83 -8.33
CA ASN A 120 26.19 -31.54 -9.66
C ASN A 120 27.71 -31.60 -9.58
N THR A 121 28.22 -32.80 -9.30
CA THR A 121 29.59 -33.16 -9.64
C THR A 121 29.50 -34.10 -10.85
N SER A 122 29.88 -33.55 -12.01
CA SER A 122 30.41 -34.25 -13.19
C SER A 122 29.63 -35.44 -13.76
N ILE A 123 28.82 -35.20 -14.82
CA ILE A 123 29.02 -35.88 -16.12
C ILE A 123 28.77 -34.81 -17.19
N GLY A 124 29.81 -34.53 -17.98
CA GLY A 124 29.79 -33.49 -19.00
C GLY A 124 28.72 -33.74 -20.05
N THR A 125 27.95 -32.71 -20.38
CA THR A 125 27.20 -32.61 -21.63
C THR A 125 27.15 -31.14 -22.06
N VAL A 126 27.15 -31.00 -23.38
CA VAL A 126 27.42 -29.81 -24.20
C VAL A 126 26.59 -28.58 -23.80
N ALA A 127 27.21 -27.42 -23.90
CA ALA A 127 26.58 -26.12 -23.74
C ALA A 127 25.43 -25.92 -24.75
N ILE A 128 24.27 -25.51 -24.25
CA ILE A 128 23.26 -24.78 -25.02
C ILE A 128 22.97 -23.49 -24.26
N GLU A 129 23.42 -22.37 -24.82
CA GLU A 129 22.90 -21.04 -24.48
C GLU A 129 21.43 -21.00 -24.88
N GLU A 130 20.52 -20.82 -23.92
CA GLU A 130 19.21 -20.25 -24.20
C GLU A 130 19.09 -18.92 -23.47
N ARG A 131 19.27 -17.87 -24.27
CA ARG A 131 19.03 -16.48 -23.92
C ARG A 131 17.65 -16.11 -24.48
N VAL A 132 16.58 -16.16 -23.70
CA VAL A 132 15.26 -15.55 -24.05
C VAL A 132 14.57 -15.16 -22.74
N SER A 133 14.65 -13.89 -22.31
CA SER A 133 13.73 -12.79 -22.60
C SER A 133 12.38 -12.92 -21.88
N GLU A 134 12.10 -11.90 -21.06
CA GLU A 134 10.81 -11.57 -20.45
C GLU A 134 9.71 -11.49 -21.52
N ASP A 135 8.61 -12.21 -21.28
CA ASP A 135 7.20 -11.84 -21.54
C ASP A 135 6.36 -13.09 -21.78
N SER A 136 5.36 -13.37 -20.93
CA SER A 136 4.10 -14.04 -21.28
C SER A 136 3.19 -14.26 -20.06
N GLN A 137 2.39 -13.23 -19.78
CA GLN A 137 0.96 -13.25 -19.44
C GLN A 137 0.31 -14.61 -19.10
N TRP A 138 0.05 -14.85 -17.81
CA TRP A 138 -0.83 -15.92 -17.34
C TRP A 138 -2.31 -15.59 -17.61
N ARG A 139 -3.05 -16.51 -18.25
CA ARG A 139 -4.53 -16.58 -18.19
C ARG A 139 -4.96 -18.00 -17.80
N PRO A 140 -5.94 -18.18 -16.89
CA PRO A 140 -6.39 -19.50 -16.48
C PRO A 140 -7.37 -20.10 -17.51
N ALA A 141 -7.14 -21.34 -17.94
CA ALA A 141 -8.09 -22.10 -18.72
C ALA A 141 -9.06 -22.89 -17.83
N LYS A 142 -10.34 -22.85 -18.20
CA LYS A 142 -11.48 -23.47 -17.50
C LYS A 142 -11.35 -24.98 -17.41
N ILE A 143 -11.70 -25.52 -16.24
CA ILE A 143 -11.93 -26.95 -16.03
C ILE A 143 -13.35 -27.29 -16.52
N LYS A 144 -13.44 -28.15 -17.53
CA LYS A 144 -14.58 -29.03 -17.85
C LYS A 144 -13.91 -30.35 -18.28
N GLY A 145 -13.98 -31.44 -17.54
CA GLY A 145 -15.19 -32.18 -17.18
C GLY A 145 -15.28 -33.41 -18.09
N SER A 146 -15.30 -34.61 -17.47
CA SER A 146 -15.67 -35.93 -18.02
C SER A 146 -14.60 -36.82 -18.69
N TRP A 147 -14.04 -37.69 -17.83
CA TRP A 147 -13.97 -39.17 -17.93
C TRP A 147 -14.00 -39.84 -19.32
N TYR A 148 -12.91 -40.54 -19.62
CA TYR A 148 -12.68 -41.52 -20.69
C TYR A 148 -12.82 -41.03 -22.14
N SER A 149 -11.68 -40.83 -22.81
CA SER A 149 -11.54 -41.14 -24.25
C SER A 149 -10.08 -41.39 -24.60
N LYS A 150 -9.85 -42.52 -25.28
CA LYS A 150 -8.55 -43.00 -25.77
C LYS A 150 -7.92 -41.99 -26.73
N VAL A 151 -6.61 -41.77 -26.59
CA VAL A 151 -5.82 -41.07 -27.60
C VAL A 151 -5.55 -42.07 -28.73
N VAL A 152 -6.15 -41.84 -29.91
CA VAL A 152 -5.80 -42.53 -31.15
C VAL A 152 -4.75 -41.67 -31.85
N TRP A 153 -3.63 -42.28 -32.22
CA TRP A 153 -2.56 -41.64 -32.99
C TRP A 153 -2.63 -42.18 -34.41
N ASP A 154 -2.96 -41.34 -35.39
CA ASP A 154 -2.82 -41.68 -36.80
C ASP A 154 -1.53 -41.10 -37.38
N ARG A 155 -0.85 -41.93 -38.18
CA ARG A 155 0.41 -41.63 -38.86
C ARG A 155 0.08 -40.84 -40.15
N ALA A 156 0.42 -39.56 -40.20
CA ALA A 156 0.37 -38.80 -41.44
C ALA A 156 1.57 -39.19 -42.32
N GLY A 157 1.28 -39.46 -43.60
CA GLY A 157 2.27 -39.74 -44.65
C GLY A 157 2.97 -38.49 -45.15
#